data_AF-A0A7X9DPE0-F1
#
_entry.id   AF-A0A7X9DPE0-F1
#
_cell.length_a   1.000
_cell.length_b   1.000
_cell.length_c   1.000
_cell.angle_alpha   90.00
_cell.angle_beta   90.00
_cell.angle_gamma   90.00
#
_symmetry.space_group_name_H-M   'P 1'
#
loop_
_entity.id
_entity.type
_entity.pdbx_description
1 polymer ?
#
loop_
_entity_poly.entity_id
_entity_poly.type
_entity_poly.pdbx_seq_one_letter_code
_entity_poly.pdbx_strand_id
1 'polypeptide(L)'
;MDYNVFSEKYTRCCRLITEKRLREAFILLQELAEESHNIDYLNQFENHRETYRNILKYSFGEVEDPQKKEVYFRLLRSVLRLADTLFETIVVSRRLVSYAPFKREQETAPLFSSTDPFRILGELEWTPALNTSPDPENSDEAIDAGLRRNEQEQFLQKVFQALWLTDTYGDQEMGFLHQMIVSEELPWYFKSLFISAVTLSAQRFFDISKLEILADAFLAGENQVRQRALTGLIILLYQYRERLSIYPQTKDLIRKIREGDQSDQQIEAIVIQLIKAKDTEKITQKFRDEVLPEITRLQSRIYEKLDLQNLMKDPFAEDKNPDWENVFHDTPTLYNKLEEFSMLQLEGGDVFMGTFSMLKHFDFFHEISNWFLPFYKENSRVKEALAIEEDREMTDKLAEGLEKSILMCNSDKYSFCLNVKRMPEVQRR
;
A
#
# COMPACT_ATOMS: atom_id res chain seq x y z
N MET A 1 -23.48 17.09 0.23
CA MET A 1 -22.80 17.33 1.52
C MET A 1 -21.39 16.80 1.36
N ASP A 2 -20.38 17.60 1.67
CA ASP A 2 -18.97 17.33 1.30
C ASP A 2 -18.30 16.39 2.32
N TYR A 3 -17.51 15.42 1.83
CA TYR A 3 -16.69 14.51 2.63
C TYR A 3 -15.79 15.28 3.62
N ASN A 4 -15.24 16.41 3.18
CA ASN A 4 -14.32 17.21 3.99
C ASN A 4 -14.96 17.71 5.28
N VAL A 5 -16.23 18.13 5.23
CA VAL A 5 -16.96 18.63 6.40
C VAL A 5 -17.18 17.52 7.44
N PHE A 6 -17.54 16.32 7.00
CA PHE A 6 -17.68 15.17 7.89
C PHE A 6 -16.34 14.73 8.49
N SER A 7 -15.29 14.71 7.67
CA SER A 7 -13.94 14.34 8.11
C SER A 7 -13.39 15.30 9.17
N GLU A 8 -13.62 16.61 9.00
CA GLU A 8 -13.21 17.62 9.99
C GLU A 8 -13.99 17.45 11.32
N LYS A 9 -15.31 17.24 11.24
CA LYS A 9 -16.15 17.01 12.42
C LYS A 9 -15.74 15.75 13.19
N TYR A 10 -15.49 14.66 12.47
CA TYR A 10 -15.00 13.40 13.04
C TYR A 10 -13.62 13.57 13.67
N THR A 11 -12.67 14.21 12.99
CA THR A 11 -11.31 14.48 13.51
C THR A 11 -11.37 15.32 14.78
N ARG A 12 -12.21 16.36 14.79
CA ARG A 12 -12.43 17.20 15.98
C ARG A 12 -13.03 16.41 17.14
N CYS A 13 -14.01 15.54 16.86
CA CYS A 13 -14.60 14.65 17.87
C CYS A 13 -13.53 13.75 18.50
N CYS A 14 -12.72 13.09 17.68
CA CYS A 14 -11.64 12.21 18.14
C CYS A 14 -10.63 12.95 19.01
N ARG A 15 -10.20 14.14 18.59
CA ARG A 15 -9.30 14.99 19.37
C ARG A 15 -9.87 15.36 20.74
N LEU A 16 -11.14 15.73 20.81
CA LEU A 16 -11.82 16.04 22.09
C LEU A 16 -11.86 14.81 23.02
N ILE A 17 -12.06 13.61 22.48
CA ILE A 17 -12.05 12.37 23.26
C ILE A 17 -10.63 12.10 23.80
N THR A 18 -9.59 12.25 22.97
CA THR A 18 -8.19 12.07 23.39
C THR A 18 -7.72 13.12 24.40
N GLU A 19 -8.23 14.35 24.30
CA GLU A 19 -8.04 15.42 25.29
C GLU A 19 -8.88 15.21 26.58
N LYS A 20 -9.63 14.11 26.68
CA LYS A 20 -10.52 13.76 27.81
C LYS A 20 -11.69 14.74 28.01
N ARG A 21 -12.06 15.51 26.99
CA ARG A 21 -13.16 16.47 26.97
C ARG A 21 -14.47 15.83 26.49
N LEU A 22 -14.89 14.76 27.18
CA LEU A 22 -16.02 13.92 26.77
C LEU A 22 -17.35 14.67 26.63
N ARG A 23 -17.61 15.70 27.44
CA ARG A 23 -18.84 16.48 27.34
C ARG A 23 -18.99 17.15 25.98
N GLU A 24 -17.91 17.73 25.47
CA GLU A 24 -17.91 18.41 24.17
C GLU A 24 -17.90 17.39 23.03
N ALA A 25 -17.15 16.29 23.20
CA ALA A 25 -17.17 15.18 22.24
C ALA A 25 -18.59 14.61 22.06
N PHE A 26 -19.37 14.46 23.13
CA PHE A 26 -20.74 13.95 23.04
C PHE A 26 -21.70 14.84 22.27
N ILE A 27 -21.47 16.16 22.20
CA ILE A 27 -22.28 17.05 21.36
C ILE A 27 -22.07 16.69 19.88
N LEU A 28 -20.81 16.60 19.46
CA LEU A 28 -20.48 16.25 18.08
C LEU A 28 -20.88 14.81 17.73
N LEU A 29 -20.73 13.88 18.69
CA LEU A 29 -21.06 12.48 18.51
C LEU A 29 -22.58 12.26 18.40
N GLN A 30 -23.38 13.03 19.15
CA GLN A 30 -24.84 13.00 19.03
C GLN A 30 -25.27 13.38 17.61
N GLU A 31 -24.74 14.49 17.08
CA GLU A 31 -25.08 14.92 15.73
C GLU A 31 -24.67 13.86 14.69
N LEU A 32 -23.49 13.24 14.82
CA LEU A 32 -23.07 12.14 13.94
C LEU A 32 -24.00 10.92 14.05
N ALA A 33 -24.43 10.57 15.27
CA ALA A 33 -25.35 9.46 15.49
C ALA A 33 -26.72 9.71 14.84
N GLU A 34 -27.25 10.92 14.98
CA GLU A 34 -28.49 11.35 14.32
C GLU A 34 -28.37 11.34 12.78
N GLU A 35 -27.23 11.80 12.25
CA GLU A 35 -26.92 11.80 10.80
C GLU A 35 -26.76 10.41 10.19
N SER A 36 -26.44 9.40 11.00
CA SER A 36 -26.32 8.00 10.58
C SER A 36 -27.68 7.33 10.32
N HIS A 37 -28.76 7.90 10.87
CA HIS A 37 -30.11 7.32 10.84
C HIS A 37 -30.20 5.87 11.36
N ASN A 38 -29.26 5.44 12.21
CA ASN A 38 -29.24 4.10 12.80
C ASN A 38 -29.59 4.16 14.29
N ILE A 39 -30.70 3.51 14.65
CA ILE A 39 -31.23 3.46 16.02
C ILE A 39 -30.26 2.76 16.98
N ASP A 40 -29.55 1.73 16.52
CA ASP A 40 -28.62 0.99 17.37
C ASP A 40 -27.43 1.86 17.78
N TYR A 41 -26.94 2.72 16.89
CA TYR A 41 -25.86 3.66 17.22
C TYR A 41 -26.33 4.78 18.15
N LEU A 42 -27.57 5.25 18.01
CA LEU A 42 -28.18 6.19 18.96
C LEU A 42 -28.30 5.58 20.36
N ASN A 43 -28.73 4.32 20.45
CA ASN A 43 -28.81 3.59 21.72
C ASN A 43 -27.41 3.39 22.35
N GLN A 44 -26.41 3.01 21.56
CA GLN A 44 -25.03 2.89 22.03
C GLN A 44 -24.48 4.23 22.56
N PHE A 45 -24.75 5.33 21.85
CA PHE A 45 -24.39 6.67 22.29
C PHE A 45 -25.01 7.02 23.66
N GLU A 46 -26.32 6.81 23.82
CA GLU A 46 -26.99 7.11 25.09
C GLU A 46 -26.46 6.24 26.25
N ASN A 47 -26.17 4.96 26.00
CA ASN A 47 -25.53 4.08 26.98
C ASN A 47 -24.15 4.60 27.42
N HIS A 48 -23.33 5.10 26.50
CA HIS A 48 -22.03 5.71 26.83
C HIS A 48 -22.20 7.01 27.62
N ARG A 49 -23.19 7.82 27.27
CA ARG A 49 -23.52 9.06 27.98
C ARG A 49 -24.00 8.79 29.40
N GLU A 50 -24.83 7.77 29.60
CA GLU A 50 -25.26 7.32 30.92
C GLU A 50 -24.07 6.79 31.75
N THR A 51 -23.22 5.96 31.14
CA THR A 51 -21.98 5.47 31.78
C THR A 51 -21.12 6.64 32.26
N TYR A 52 -20.93 7.67 31.43
CA TYR A 52 -20.18 8.87 31.82
C TYR A 52 -20.84 9.63 32.98
N ARG A 53 -22.17 9.81 32.97
CA ARG A 53 -22.91 10.43 34.07
C ARG A 53 -22.75 9.65 35.37
N ASN A 54 -22.78 8.33 35.30
CA ASN A 54 -22.56 7.46 36.46
C ASN A 54 -21.15 7.63 37.01
N ILE A 55 -20.11 7.62 36.16
CA ILE A 55 -18.72 7.90 36.58
C ILE A 55 -18.62 9.25 37.29
N LEU A 56 -19.25 10.30 36.76
CA LEU A 56 -19.25 11.62 37.40
C LEU A 56 -19.97 11.60 38.76
N LYS A 57 -21.14 10.96 38.85
CA LYS A 57 -21.92 10.85 40.10
C LYS A 57 -21.12 10.15 41.20
N TYR A 58 -20.47 9.04 40.87
CA TYR A 58 -19.64 8.29 41.83
C TYR A 58 -18.28 8.96 42.09
N SER A 59 -17.85 9.92 41.27
CA SER A 59 -16.61 10.66 41.50
C SER A 59 -16.64 11.63 42.67
N PHE A 60 -17.84 12.03 43.10
CA PHE A 60 -18.04 12.95 44.23
C PHE A 60 -18.51 12.23 45.50
N GLY A 61 -18.59 10.89 45.49
CA GLY A 61 -18.90 10.09 46.69
C GLY A 61 -17.69 9.91 47.60
N GLU A 62 -17.92 9.58 48.87
CA GLU A 62 -16.86 9.42 49.89
C GLU A 62 -16.00 8.14 49.70
N VAL A 63 -16.39 7.24 48.79
CA VAL A 63 -15.69 5.97 48.55
C VAL A 63 -14.86 6.05 47.26
N GLU A 64 -13.53 5.90 47.38
CA GLU A 64 -12.65 5.74 46.22
C GLU A 64 -12.83 4.36 45.57
N ASP A 65 -13.37 4.34 44.35
CA ASP A 65 -13.44 3.12 43.52
C ASP A 65 -12.08 2.85 42.82
N PRO A 66 -11.38 1.75 43.14
CA PRO A 66 -10.10 1.41 42.52
C PRO A 66 -10.20 1.09 41.02
N GLN A 67 -11.37 0.67 40.52
CA GLN A 67 -11.58 0.35 39.09
C GLN A 67 -12.00 1.56 38.25
N LYS A 68 -12.25 2.72 38.89
CA LYS A 68 -12.71 3.95 38.22
C LYS A 68 -11.88 4.34 37.00
N LYS A 69 -10.55 4.29 37.11
CA LYS A 69 -9.65 4.61 35.99
C LYS A 69 -9.84 3.65 34.83
N GLU A 70 -9.96 2.36 35.12
CA GLU A 70 -10.14 1.33 34.10
C GLU A 70 -11.48 1.47 33.38
N VAL A 71 -12.57 1.68 34.12
CA VAL A 71 -13.91 1.93 33.56
C VAL A 71 -13.90 3.18 32.68
N TYR A 72 -13.20 4.24 33.11
CA TYR A 72 -13.05 5.45 32.30
C TYR A 72 -12.27 5.22 31.00
N PHE A 73 -11.15 4.49 31.03
CA PHE A 73 -10.41 4.15 29.81
C PHE A 73 -11.17 3.18 28.90
N ARG A 74 -11.98 2.26 29.46
CA ARG A 74 -12.93 1.46 28.66
C ARG A 74 -13.95 2.35 27.96
N LEU A 75 -14.54 3.31 28.67
CA LEU A 75 -15.48 4.26 28.09
C LEU A 75 -14.82 5.08 26.96
N LEU A 76 -13.61 5.62 27.16
CA LEU A 76 -12.90 6.36 26.11
C LEU A 76 -12.71 5.53 24.83
N ARG A 77 -12.33 4.25 24.98
CA ARG A 77 -12.18 3.33 23.83
C ARG A 77 -13.51 3.07 23.15
N SER A 78 -14.58 2.84 23.91
CA SER A 78 -15.92 2.61 23.35
C SER A 78 -16.45 3.83 22.59
N VAL A 79 -16.24 5.03 23.13
CA VAL A 79 -16.66 6.29 22.49
C VAL A 79 -15.85 6.57 21.22
N LEU A 80 -14.53 6.31 21.22
CA LEU A 80 -13.72 6.39 20.00
C LEU A 80 -14.20 5.40 18.94
N ARG A 81 -14.43 4.14 19.34
CA ARG A 81 -14.92 3.10 18.42
C ARG A 81 -16.27 3.47 17.81
N LEU A 82 -17.20 4.01 18.62
CA LEU A 82 -18.48 4.49 18.11
C LEU A 82 -18.30 5.65 17.10
N ALA A 83 -17.39 6.58 17.38
CA ALA A 83 -17.08 7.67 16.44
C ALA A 83 -16.52 7.14 15.11
N ASP A 84 -15.61 6.17 15.16
CA ASP A 84 -15.02 5.50 13.99
C ASP A 84 -16.12 4.78 13.16
N THR A 85 -16.97 3.99 13.83
CA THR A 85 -18.08 3.26 13.20
C THR A 85 -19.11 4.21 12.58
N LEU A 86 -19.47 5.29 13.26
CA LEU A 86 -20.41 6.28 12.73
C LEU A 86 -19.85 6.96 11.48
N PHE A 87 -18.60 7.40 11.53
CA PHE A 87 -17.94 8.03 10.40
C PHE A 87 -17.91 7.10 9.18
N GLU A 88 -17.44 5.86 9.37
CA GLU A 88 -17.36 4.88 8.29
C GLU A 88 -18.76 4.57 7.71
N THR A 89 -19.77 4.37 8.57
CA THR A 89 -21.15 4.12 8.15
C THR A 89 -21.71 5.27 7.31
N ILE A 90 -21.52 6.52 7.74
CA ILE A 90 -22.04 7.70 7.03
C ILE A 90 -21.35 7.84 5.66
N VAL A 91 -20.03 7.70 5.63
CA VAL A 91 -19.23 7.84 4.41
C VAL A 91 -19.58 6.75 3.38
N VAL A 92 -19.75 5.50 3.83
CA VAL A 92 -20.14 4.38 2.97
C VAL A 92 -21.60 4.47 2.53
N SER A 93 -22.53 4.78 3.43
CA SER A 93 -23.98 4.88 3.12
C SER A 93 -24.26 5.99 2.10
N ARG A 94 -23.56 7.12 2.20
CA ARG A 94 -23.68 8.27 1.29
C ARG A 94 -22.77 8.20 0.06
N ARG A 95 -21.97 7.13 -0.09
CA ARG A 95 -21.01 6.93 -1.20
C ARG A 95 -20.05 8.11 -1.37
N LEU A 96 -19.51 8.62 -0.26
CA LEU A 96 -18.58 9.76 -0.26
C LEU A 96 -17.13 9.35 -0.58
N VAL A 97 -16.87 8.06 -0.72
CA VAL A 97 -15.55 7.47 -0.99
C VAL A 97 -15.65 6.43 -2.11
N SER A 98 -14.56 6.28 -2.86
CA SER A 98 -14.48 5.36 -3.99
C SER A 98 -14.61 3.89 -3.59
N TYR A 99 -14.20 3.53 -2.37
CA TYR A 99 -14.25 2.15 -1.89
C TYR A 99 -15.64 1.71 -1.37
N ALA A 100 -16.61 2.61 -1.29
CA ALA A 100 -17.92 2.33 -0.69
C ALA A 100 -18.67 1.13 -1.34
N PRO A 101 -18.65 0.92 -2.68
CA PRO A 101 -19.28 -0.25 -3.28
C PRO A 101 -18.64 -1.57 -2.82
N PHE A 102 -17.31 -1.66 -2.87
CA PHE A 102 -16.56 -2.84 -2.45
C PHE A 102 -16.77 -3.16 -0.97
N LYS A 103 -16.88 -2.12 -0.12
CA LYS A 103 -17.14 -2.33 1.30
C LYS A 103 -18.53 -2.94 1.56
N ARG A 104 -19.56 -2.48 0.85
CA ARG A 104 -20.91 -3.07 0.97
C ARG A 104 -20.95 -4.51 0.49
N GLU A 105 -20.22 -4.82 -0.58
CA GLU A 105 -20.08 -6.20 -1.07
C GLU A 105 -19.43 -7.08 0.01
N GLN A 106 -18.31 -6.62 0.59
CA GLN A 106 -17.62 -7.33 1.67
C GLN A 106 -18.47 -7.49 2.93
N GLU A 107 -19.31 -6.52 3.27
CA GLU A 107 -20.25 -6.61 4.41
C GLU A 107 -21.41 -7.59 4.14
N THR A 108 -21.79 -7.77 2.88
CA THR A 108 -22.86 -8.70 2.48
C THR A 108 -22.36 -10.15 2.42
N ALA A 109 -21.12 -10.35 1.96
CA ALA A 109 -20.51 -11.66 1.81
C ALA A 109 -19.06 -11.67 2.34
N PRO A 110 -18.87 -11.58 3.68
CA PRO A 110 -17.54 -11.52 4.26
C PRO A 110 -16.76 -12.83 4.04
N LEU A 111 -15.63 -12.74 3.34
CA LEU A 111 -14.77 -13.87 2.99
C LEU A 111 -14.39 -14.73 4.20
N PHE A 112 -13.87 -14.11 5.27
CA PHE A 112 -13.40 -14.80 6.48
C PHE A 112 -14.52 -15.31 7.39
N SER A 113 -15.78 -14.95 7.11
CA SER A 113 -16.94 -15.56 7.79
C SER A 113 -17.48 -16.77 7.04
N SER A 114 -17.27 -16.83 5.72
CA SER A 114 -17.78 -17.91 4.87
C SER A 114 -16.74 -18.99 4.58
N THR A 115 -15.46 -18.67 4.71
CA THR A 115 -14.35 -19.55 4.33
C THR A 115 -13.32 -19.63 5.45
N ASP A 116 -12.89 -20.86 5.74
CA ASP A 116 -11.86 -21.12 6.75
C ASP A 116 -10.48 -20.57 6.32
N PRO A 117 -9.71 -19.92 7.22
CA PRO A 117 -8.38 -19.39 6.95
C PRO A 117 -7.40 -20.38 6.32
N PHE A 118 -7.40 -21.65 6.73
CA PHE A 118 -6.49 -22.65 6.17
C PHE A 118 -6.86 -22.97 4.73
N ARG A 119 -8.16 -22.96 4.40
CA ARG A 119 -8.61 -23.12 3.02
C ARG A 119 -8.21 -21.95 2.15
N ILE A 120 -8.32 -20.71 2.66
CA ILE A 120 -7.87 -19.52 1.94
C ILE A 120 -6.37 -19.63 1.66
N LEU A 121 -5.56 -20.01 2.66
CA LEU A 121 -4.13 -20.21 2.47
C LEU A 121 -3.82 -21.32 1.46
N GLY A 122 -4.47 -22.47 1.54
CA GLY A 122 -4.25 -23.56 0.58
C GLY A 122 -4.62 -23.20 -0.86
N GLU A 123 -5.60 -22.30 -1.06
CA GLU A 123 -5.95 -21.77 -2.39
C GLU A 123 -4.95 -20.68 -2.87
N LEU A 124 -4.22 -20.04 -1.95
CA LEU A 124 -3.17 -19.05 -2.23
C LEU A 124 -1.78 -19.66 -2.39
N GLU A 125 -1.54 -20.83 -1.79
CA GLU A 125 -0.28 -21.54 -1.86
C GLU A 125 0.12 -21.73 -3.32
N TRP A 126 1.34 -21.32 -3.61
CA TRP A 126 1.81 -21.17 -4.97
C TRP A 126 1.85 -22.53 -5.65
N THR A 127 1.05 -22.69 -6.71
CA THR A 127 1.11 -23.90 -7.53
C THR A 127 2.02 -23.62 -8.74
N PRO A 128 3.19 -24.31 -8.86
CA PRO A 128 4.10 -24.15 -9.99
C PRO A 128 3.42 -24.34 -11.35
N ALA A 129 2.35 -25.15 -11.39
CA ALA A 129 1.53 -25.42 -12.57
C ALA A 129 0.82 -24.17 -13.16
N LEU A 130 0.63 -23.10 -12.39
CA LEU A 130 0.04 -21.85 -12.89
C LEU A 130 1.04 -20.97 -13.65
N ASN A 131 2.34 -21.26 -13.53
CA ASN A 131 3.44 -20.46 -14.08
C ASN A 131 4.24 -21.18 -15.15
N THR A 132 3.96 -22.45 -15.42
CA THR A 132 4.44 -23.15 -16.61
C THR A 132 3.79 -22.53 -17.84
N SER A 133 4.62 -22.03 -18.77
CA SER A 133 4.14 -21.62 -20.08
C SER A 133 3.45 -22.81 -20.73
N PRO A 134 2.14 -22.73 -21.04
CA PRO A 134 1.46 -23.80 -21.77
C PRO A 134 2.18 -24.02 -23.10
N ASP A 135 2.18 -25.26 -23.57
CA ASP A 135 2.72 -25.57 -24.89
C ASP A 135 1.88 -24.79 -25.93
N PRO A 136 2.48 -23.83 -26.67
CA PRO A 136 1.73 -22.99 -27.61
C PRO A 136 1.07 -23.79 -28.73
N GLU A 137 1.49 -25.05 -28.95
CA GLU A 137 0.88 -25.94 -29.93
C GLU A 137 -0.43 -26.60 -29.44
N ASN A 138 -0.72 -26.53 -28.13
CA ASN A 138 -1.89 -27.15 -27.53
C ASN A 138 -2.90 -26.10 -27.02
N SER A 139 -3.85 -25.73 -27.89
CA SER A 139 -4.78 -24.61 -27.64
C SER A 139 -5.63 -24.78 -26.38
N ASP A 140 -6.00 -26.01 -26.03
CA ASP A 140 -6.86 -26.28 -24.87
C ASP A 140 -6.10 -26.10 -23.54
N GLU A 141 -4.81 -26.48 -23.50
CA GLU A 141 -3.94 -26.26 -22.34
C GLU A 141 -3.63 -24.78 -22.14
N ALA A 142 -3.47 -24.02 -23.24
CA ALA A 142 -3.27 -22.58 -23.17
C ALA A 142 -4.49 -21.83 -22.63
N ILE A 143 -5.70 -22.25 -23.03
CA ILE A 143 -6.96 -21.69 -22.53
C ILE A 143 -7.15 -22.02 -21.04
N ASP A 144 -6.96 -23.27 -20.64
CA ASP A 144 -7.10 -23.70 -19.23
C ASP A 144 -6.10 -22.99 -18.32
N ALA A 145 -4.83 -22.89 -18.74
CA ALA A 145 -3.81 -22.13 -18.01
C ALA A 145 -4.15 -20.63 -17.90
N GLY A 146 -4.79 -20.04 -18.92
CA GLY A 146 -5.29 -18.66 -18.87
C GLY A 146 -6.43 -18.48 -17.86
N LEU A 147 -7.38 -19.42 -17.81
CA LEU A 147 -8.51 -19.39 -16.89
C LEU A 147 -8.05 -19.49 -15.44
N ARG A 148 -7.20 -20.47 -15.12
CA ARG A 148 -6.70 -20.66 -13.74
C ARG A 148 -5.88 -19.46 -13.24
N ARG A 149 -5.13 -18.80 -14.12
CA ARG A 149 -4.39 -17.57 -13.78
C ARG A 149 -5.35 -16.43 -13.43
N ASN A 150 -6.40 -16.23 -14.21
CA ASN A 150 -7.43 -15.23 -13.92
C ASN A 150 -8.14 -15.52 -12.60
N GLU A 151 -8.44 -16.79 -12.31
CA GLU A 151 -9.05 -17.21 -11.04
C GLU A 151 -8.14 -16.89 -9.85
N GLN A 152 -6.83 -17.14 -9.96
CA GLN A 152 -5.88 -16.79 -8.92
C GLN A 152 -5.75 -15.27 -8.71
N GLU A 153 -5.66 -14.48 -9.79
CA GLU A 153 -5.62 -13.01 -9.73
C GLU A 153 -6.88 -12.46 -9.03
N GLN A 154 -8.06 -12.98 -9.39
CA GLN A 154 -9.33 -12.61 -8.76
C GLN A 154 -9.39 -13.03 -7.29
N PHE A 155 -8.85 -14.19 -6.94
CA PHE A 155 -8.84 -14.66 -5.55
C PHE A 155 -7.90 -13.82 -4.68
N LEU A 156 -6.70 -13.49 -5.17
CA LEU A 156 -5.77 -12.56 -4.51
C LEU A 156 -6.43 -11.21 -4.24
N GLN A 157 -7.15 -10.68 -5.23
CA GLN A 157 -7.89 -9.43 -5.10
C GLN A 157 -8.98 -9.53 -4.03
N LYS A 158 -9.75 -10.62 -4.00
CA LYS A 158 -10.78 -10.85 -2.97
C LYS A 158 -10.19 -10.88 -1.56
N VAL A 159 -9.07 -11.58 -1.37
CA VAL A 159 -8.38 -11.62 -0.06
C VAL A 159 -7.85 -10.24 0.33
N PHE A 160 -7.24 -9.51 -0.62
CA PHE A 160 -6.79 -8.14 -0.40
C PHE A 160 -7.93 -7.22 0.03
N GLN A 161 -9.05 -7.24 -0.70
CA GLN A 161 -10.23 -6.42 -0.40
C GLN A 161 -10.84 -6.80 0.95
N ALA A 162 -10.91 -8.09 1.27
CA ALA A 162 -11.41 -8.56 2.57
C ALA A 162 -10.57 -8.00 3.73
N LEU A 163 -9.24 -8.12 3.65
CA LEU A 163 -8.36 -7.56 4.68
C LEU A 163 -8.47 -6.03 4.77
N TRP A 164 -8.54 -5.34 3.63
CA TRP A 164 -8.62 -3.88 3.58
C TRP A 164 -9.96 -3.33 4.13
N LEU A 165 -11.08 -3.97 3.81
CA LEU A 165 -12.43 -3.42 4.01
C LEU A 165 -13.13 -3.95 5.27
N THR A 166 -12.53 -4.92 5.96
CA THR A 166 -12.94 -5.32 7.32
C THR A 166 -12.50 -4.27 8.36
N ASP A 167 -13.46 -3.75 9.13
CA ASP A 167 -13.23 -2.65 10.09
C ASP A 167 -12.43 -3.10 11.32
N THR A 168 -12.77 -4.25 11.87
CA THR A 168 -12.07 -4.83 13.03
C THR A 168 -11.78 -6.29 12.78
N TYR A 169 -10.57 -6.74 13.11
CA TYR A 169 -10.15 -8.12 12.91
C TYR A 169 -10.59 -8.99 14.08
N GLY A 170 -11.24 -10.10 13.76
CA GLY A 170 -11.57 -11.16 14.71
C GLY A 170 -10.55 -12.30 14.65
N ASP A 171 -10.89 -13.42 15.28
CA ASP A 171 -10.01 -14.58 15.37
C ASP A 171 -9.69 -15.18 14.00
N GLN A 172 -10.60 -15.07 13.03
CA GLN A 172 -10.42 -15.62 11.68
C GLN A 172 -9.39 -14.81 10.88
N GLU A 173 -9.52 -13.48 10.83
CA GLU A 173 -8.55 -12.62 10.16
C GLU A 173 -7.17 -12.69 10.82
N MET A 174 -7.13 -12.67 12.16
CA MET A 174 -5.86 -12.77 12.90
C MET A 174 -5.21 -14.14 12.68
N GLY A 175 -6.00 -15.23 12.74
CA GLY A 175 -5.52 -16.59 12.47
C GLY A 175 -4.95 -16.75 11.07
N PHE A 176 -5.65 -16.23 10.05
CA PHE A 176 -5.14 -16.20 8.67
C PHE A 176 -3.80 -15.46 8.58
N LEU A 177 -3.70 -14.25 9.12
CA LEU A 177 -2.51 -13.42 9.00
C LEU A 177 -1.31 -14.02 9.76
N HIS A 178 -1.53 -14.60 10.95
CA HIS A 178 -0.47 -15.27 11.69
C HIS A 178 0.09 -16.47 10.92
N GLN A 179 -0.77 -17.30 10.34
CA GLN A 179 -0.36 -18.43 9.50
C GLN A 179 0.34 -17.97 8.22
N MET A 180 -0.18 -16.91 7.59
CA MET A 180 0.41 -16.29 6.41
C MET A 180 1.84 -15.80 6.66
N ILE A 181 2.11 -15.20 7.82
CA ILE A 181 3.45 -14.68 8.17
C ILE A 181 4.46 -15.82 8.26
N VAL A 182 4.10 -16.95 8.88
CA VAL A 182 5.01 -18.08 9.14
C VAL A 182 5.07 -19.10 8.01
N SER A 183 4.13 -19.09 7.06
CA SER A 183 4.08 -20.05 5.95
C SER A 183 5.31 -19.91 5.04
N GLU A 184 6.04 -20.99 4.79
CA GLU A 184 7.16 -21.02 3.83
C GLU A 184 6.68 -21.24 2.39
N GLU A 185 5.47 -21.77 2.22
CA GLU A 185 4.86 -22.08 0.90
C GLU A 185 4.28 -20.83 0.23
N LEU A 186 3.87 -19.83 1.01
CA LEU A 186 3.31 -18.61 0.48
C LEU A 186 4.43 -17.65 0.03
N PRO A 187 4.44 -17.18 -1.24
CA PRO A 187 5.48 -16.28 -1.71
C PRO A 187 5.50 -14.94 -0.98
N TRP A 188 6.71 -14.39 -0.80
CA TRP A 188 6.95 -13.11 -0.14
C TRP A 188 6.15 -11.95 -0.75
N TYR A 189 5.89 -11.98 -2.06
CA TYR A 189 5.16 -10.92 -2.77
C TYR A 189 3.65 -10.92 -2.43
N PHE A 190 3.05 -12.09 -2.18
CA PHE A 190 1.67 -12.18 -1.69
C PHE A 190 1.57 -11.76 -0.23
N LYS A 191 2.49 -12.23 0.63
CA LYS A 191 2.58 -11.75 2.02
C LYS A 191 2.68 -10.22 2.08
N SER A 192 3.55 -9.64 1.26
CA SER A 192 3.77 -8.19 1.18
C SER A 192 2.51 -7.44 0.69
N LEU A 193 1.78 -8.00 -0.27
CA LEU A 193 0.51 -7.44 -0.74
C LEU A 193 -0.50 -7.39 0.42
N PHE A 194 -0.67 -8.48 1.16
CA PHE A 194 -1.62 -8.55 2.26
C PHE A 194 -1.23 -7.68 3.46
N ILE A 195 0.05 -7.56 3.79
CA ILE A 195 0.52 -6.57 4.79
C ILE A 195 0.20 -5.13 4.37
N SER A 196 0.23 -4.84 3.06
CA SER A 196 -0.24 -3.53 2.55
C SER A 196 -1.74 -3.36 2.79
N ALA A 197 -2.54 -4.40 2.54
CA ALA A 197 -3.98 -4.38 2.80
C ALA A 197 -4.29 -4.10 4.28
N VAL A 198 -3.56 -4.73 5.21
CA VAL A 198 -3.68 -4.49 6.65
C VAL A 198 -3.35 -3.04 6.99
N THR A 199 -2.28 -2.49 6.40
CA THR A 199 -1.89 -1.09 6.61
C THR A 199 -3.00 -0.15 6.15
N LEU A 200 -3.52 -0.33 4.94
CA LEU A 200 -4.64 0.47 4.42
C LEU A 200 -5.90 0.31 5.27
N SER A 201 -6.16 -0.91 5.77
CA SER A 201 -7.28 -1.22 6.64
C SER A 201 -7.19 -0.44 7.95
N ALA A 202 -6.00 -0.37 8.53
CA ALA A 202 -5.73 0.36 9.77
C ALA A 202 -5.74 1.88 9.57
N GLN A 203 -5.33 2.38 8.40
CA GLN A 203 -5.41 3.81 8.07
C GLN A 203 -6.85 4.26 7.86
N ARG A 204 -7.69 3.39 7.30
CA ARG A 204 -9.12 3.61 7.08
C ARG A 204 -9.91 3.54 8.39
N PHE A 205 -9.73 2.46 9.16
CA PHE A 205 -10.45 2.20 10.40
C PHE A 205 -9.48 1.72 11.49
N PHE A 206 -9.43 2.46 12.60
CA PHE A 206 -8.51 2.14 13.69
C PHE A 206 -8.92 0.84 14.39
N ASP A 207 -7.98 -0.11 14.42
CA ASP A 207 -8.07 -1.32 15.22
C ASP A 207 -6.67 -1.69 15.72
N ILE A 208 -6.54 -1.89 17.04
CA ILE A 208 -5.25 -2.16 17.67
C ILE A 208 -4.68 -3.51 17.22
N SER A 209 -5.54 -4.49 16.95
CA SER A 209 -5.15 -5.83 16.45
C SER A 209 -4.40 -5.74 15.12
N LYS A 210 -4.75 -4.77 14.27
CA LYS A 210 -4.06 -4.51 12.99
C LYS A 210 -2.64 -3.97 13.21
N LEU A 211 -2.41 -3.17 14.26
CA LEU A 211 -1.06 -2.74 14.61
C LEU A 211 -0.25 -3.91 15.18
N GLU A 212 -0.88 -4.76 15.99
CA GLU A 212 -0.23 -5.95 16.57
C GLU A 212 0.25 -6.91 15.48
N ILE A 213 -0.58 -7.23 14.49
CA ILE A 213 -0.19 -8.13 13.40
C ILE A 213 0.89 -7.53 12.49
N LEU A 214 0.90 -6.20 12.29
CA LEU A 214 1.99 -5.53 11.58
C LEU A 214 3.31 -5.62 12.39
N ALA A 215 3.25 -5.53 13.72
CA ALA A 215 4.44 -5.73 14.55
C ALA A 215 4.92 -7.19 14.52
N ASP A 216 4.01 -8.16 14.52
CA ASP A 216 4.35 -9.57 14.36
C ASP A 216 5.00 -9.83 12.99
N ALA A 217 4.48 -9.24 11.90
CA ALA A 217 5.07 -9.33 10.57
C ALA A 217 6.44 -8.65 10.47
N PHE A 218 6.68 -7.56 11.21
CA PHE A 218 7.99 -6.91 11.30
C PHE A 218 9.04 -7.79 12.00
N LEU A 219 8.62 -8.56 13.00
CA LEU A 219 9.52 -9.43 13.77
C LEU A 219 9.81 -10.76 13.05
N ALA A 220 8.78 -11.39 12.48
CA ALA A 220 8.87 -12.76 11.97
C ALA A 220 8.87 -12.86 10.43
N GLY A 221 8.52 -11.78 9.72
CA GLY A 221 8.45 -11.81 8.25
C GLY A 221 9.82 -11.89 7.58
N GLU A 222 9.80 -12.09 6.26
CA GLU A 222 10.99 -11.94 5.41
C GLU A 222 11.30 -10.46 5.15
N ASN A 223 12.49 -10.11 4.65
CA ASN A 223 12.97 -8.72 4.55
C ASN A 223 11.96 -7.75 3.92
N GLN A 224 11.36 -8.11 2.77
CA GLN A 224 10.38 -7.27 2.08
C GLN A 224 9.09 -7.09 2.88
N VAL A 225 8.63 -8.15 3.54
CA VAL A 225 7.45 -8.15 4.40
C VAL A 225 7.71 -7.30 5.65
N ARG A 226 8.89 -7.46 6.28
CA ARG A 226 9.30 -6.73 7.47
C ARG A 226 9.36 -5.23 7.23
N GLN A 227 10.05 -4.80 6.16
CA GLN A 227 10.18 -3.38 5.82
C GLN A 227 8.83 -2.73 5.55
N ARG A 228 7.94 -3.46 4.88
CA ARG A 228 6.59 -2.99 4.56
C ARG A 228 5.71 -2.88 5.81
N ALA A 229 5.79 -3.87 6.70
CA ALA A 229 5.09 -3.85 7.97
C ALA A 229 5.56 -2.71 8.87
N LEU A 230 6.88 -2.50 8.98
CA LEU A 230 7.45 -1.38 9.74
C LEU A 230 7.05 -0.02 9.17
N THR A 231 7.05 0.11 7.84
CA THR A 231 6.59 1.35 7.17
C THR A 231 5.13 1.64 7.52
N GLY A 232 4.26 0.62 7.45
CA GLY A 232 2.87 0.74 7.87
C GLY A 232 2.72 1.14 9.33
N LEU A 233 3.49 0.51 10.23
CA LEU A 233 3.50 0.85 11.66
C LEU A 233 3.87 2.31 11.89
N ILE A 234 4.95 2.81 11.29
CA ILE A 234 5.40 4.19 11.49
C ILE A 234 4.31 5.19 11.05
N ILE A 235 3.68 4.95 9.90
CA ILE A 235 2.58 5.78 9.40
C ILE A 235 1.40 5.76 10.37
N LEU A 236 1.00 4.59 10.84
CA LEU A 236 -0.15 4.42 11.75
C LEU A 236 0.12 4.99 13.15
N LEU A 237 1.34 4.81 13.66
CA LEU A 237 1.75 5.38 14.94
C LEU A 237 1.74 6.90 14.89
N TYR A 238 2.15 7.49 13.75
CA TYR A 238 2.04 8.93 13.54
C TYR A 238 0.58 9.40 13.42
N GLN A 239 -0.23 8.71 12.60
CA GLN A 239 -1.63 9.03 12.36
C GLN A 239 -2.47 8.98 13.65
N TYR A 240 -2.24 7.97 14.50
CA TYR A 240 -3.04 7.72 15.70
C TYR A 240 -2.36 8.08 17.01
N ARG A 241 -1.25 8.84 16.98
CA ARG A 241 -0.41 9.18 18.14
C ARG A 241 -1.17 9.62 19.40
N GLU A 242 -2.24 10.39 19.23
CA GLU A 242 -3.04 10.91 20.34
C GLU A 242 -3.90 9.81 21.00
N ARG A 243 -4.37 8.84 20.19
CA ARG A 243 -5.21 7.72 20.65
C ARG A 243 -4.41 6.64 21.36
N LEU A 244 -3.16 6.42 20.97
CA LEU A 244 -2.32 5.33 21.48
C LEU A 244 -2.21 5.32 23.02
N SER A 245 -2.23 6.49 23.67
CA SER A 245 -2.19 6.60 25.14
C SER A 245 -3.39 5.96 25.87
N ILE A 246 -4.48 5.70 25.17
CA ILE A 246 -5.73 5.15 25.69
C ILE A 246 -5.71 3.61 25.67
N TYR A 247 -4.86 3.00 24.84
CA TYR A 247 -4.81 1.55 24.65
C TYR A 247 -3.65 0.95 25.46
N PRO A 248 -3.92 0.01 26.39
CA PRO A 248 -2.85 -0.60 27.18
C PRO A 248 -1.85 -1.38 26.30
N GLN A 249 -2.32 -2.00 25.21
CA GLN A 249 -1.51 -2.80 24.29
C GLN A 249 -0.39 -2.00 23.60
N THR A 250 -0.53 -0.68 23.51
CA THR A 250 0.49 0.18 22.90
C THR A 250 1.86 0.02 23.55
N LYS A 251 1.93 -0.24 24.86
CA LYS A 251 3.23 -0.44 25.53
C LYS A 251 3.94 -1.70 25.05
N ASP A 252 3.19 -2.78 24.86
CA ASP A 252 3.73 -4.04 24.38
C ASP A 252 4.06 -3.95 22.89
N LEU A 253 3.25 -3.23 22.10
CA LEU A 253 3.55 -2.91 20.70
C LEU A 253 4.89 -2.16 20.55
N ILE A 254 5.11 -1.09 21.33
CA ILE A 254 6.38 -0.34 21.29
C ILE A 254 7.54 -1.21 21.73
N ARG A 255 7.34 -2.10 22.72
CA ARG A 255 8.37 -3.04 23.15
C ARG A 255 8.74 -4.00 22.02
N LYS A 256 7.77 -4.63 21.36
CA LYS A 256 7.96 -5.51 20.21
C LYS A 256 8.76 -4.84 19.10
N ILE A 257 8.42 -3.60 18.73
CA ILE A 257 9.13 -2.87 17.67
C ILE A 257 10.61 -2.66 18.05
N ARG A 258 10.90 -2.34 19.32
CA ARG A 258 12.28 -2.15 19.80
C ARG A 258 13.09 -3.45 19.91
N GLU A 259 12.42 -4.59 20.06
CA GLU A 259 13.05 -5.91 20.07
C GLU A 259 13.46 -6.36 18.66
N GLY A 260 12.94 -5.71 17.60
CA GLY A 260 13.31 -5.99 16.23
C GLY A 260 14.74 -5.61 15.89
N ASP A 261 15.38 -6.45 15.07
CA ASP A 261 16.75 -6.26 14.62
C ASP A 261 16.92 -4.95 13.83
N GLN A 262 17.95 -4.18 14.19
CA GLN A 262 18.28 -2.85 13.63
C GLN A 262 17.08 -1.87 13.57
N SER A 263 16.11 -2.01 14.46
CA SER A 263 14.85 -1.24 14.44
C SER A 263 15.09 0.28 14.38
N ASP A 264 16.00 0.83 15.18
CA ASP A 264 16.28 2.27 15.19
C ASP A 264 16.78 2.79 13.83
N GLN A 265 17.71 2.08 13.19
CA GLN A 265 18.27 2.44 11.89
C GLN A 265 17.22 2.33 10.77
N GLN A 266 16.39 1.29 10.82
CA GLN A 266 15.31 1.11 9.84
C GLN A 266 14.22 2.18 10.00
N ILE A 267 13.86 2.55 11.23
CA ILE A 267 12.92 3.63 11.51
C ILE A 267 13.48 4.95 10.98
N GLU A 268 14.75 5.27 11.28
CA GLU A 268 15.41 6.48 10.78
C GLU A 268 15.39 6.55 9.25
N ALA A 269 15.77 5.45 8.58
CA ALA A 269 15.76 5.35 7.12
C ALA A 269 14.35 5.59 6.55
N ILE A 270 13.32 4.97 7.12
CA ILE A 270 11.93 5.15 6.69
C ILE A 270 11.47 6.60 6.90
N VAL A 271 11.78 7.21 8.05
CA VAL A 271 11.39 8.60 8.33
C VAL A 271 12.07 9.56 7.35
N ILE A 272 13.36 9.39 7.08
CA ILE A 272 14.09 10.16 6.07
C ILE A 272 13.42 9.99 4.70
N GLN A 273 13.08 8.77 4.32
CA GLN A 273 12.43 8.49 3.03
C GLN A 273 11.03 9.12 2.93
N LEU A 274 10.24 9.11 3.99
CA LEU A 274 8.94 9.78 4.05
C LEU A 274 9.06 11.30 3.95
N ILE A 275 10.10 11.89 4.53
CA ILE A 275 10.39 13.32 4.40
C ILE A 275 10.78 13.64 2.95
N LYS A 276 11.68 12.87 2.34
CA LYS A 276 12.08 13.02 0.94
C LYS A 276 10.89 12.91 -0.01
N ALA A 277 9.97 11.97 0.26
CA ALA A 277 8.74 11.81 -0.51
C ALA A 277 7.83 13.04 -0.50
N LYS A 278 7.91 13.94 0.51
CA LYS A 278 7.16 15.20 0.48
C LYS A 278 7.70 16.20 -0.53
N ASP A 279 8.99 16.15 -0.83
CA ASP A 279 9.61 17.03 -1.82
C ASP A 279 9.56 16.45 -3.25
N THR A 280 9.19 15.16 -3.39
CA THR A 280 8.92 14.49 -4.67
C THR A 280 8.00 15.28 -5.60
N GLU A 281 6.93 15.90 -5.09
CA GLU A 281 5.98 16.64 -5.95
C GLU A 281 6.67 17.86 -6.59
N LYS A 282 7.52 18.56 -5.84
CA LYS A 282 8.33 19.68 -6.36
C LYS A 282 9.39 19.20 -7.35
N ILE A 283 10.05 18.07 -7.06
CA ILE A 283 11.05 17.46 -7.94
C ILE A 283 10.41 17.01 -9.25
N THR A 284 9.24 16.37 -9.18
CA THR A 284 8.45 15.91 -10.32
C THR A 284 8.00 17.08 -11.19
N GLN A 285 7.51 18.16 -10.57
CA GLN A 285 7.13 19.38 -11.28
C GLN A 285 8.33 20.02 -11.99
N LYS A 286 9.48 20.13 -11.29
CA LYS A 286 10.74 20.64 -11.87
C LYS A 286 11.19 19.80 -13.06
N PHE A 287 11.14 18.47 -12.98
CA PHE A 287 11.52 17.57 -14.07
C PHE A 287 10.61 17.77 -15.31
N ARG A 288 9.29 17.80 -15.09
CA ARG A 288 8.29 17.97 -16.16
C ARG A 288 8.45 19.31 -16.87
N ASP A 289 8.68 20.38 -16.12
CA ASP A 289 8.70 21.74 -16.66
C ASP A 289 10.05 22.12 -17.27
N GLU A 290 11.16 21.59 -16.73
CA GLU A 290 12.51 22.03 -17.11
C GLU A 290 13.31 21.02 -17.92
N VAL A 291 13.11 19.70 -17.73
CA VAL A 291 13.98 18.67 -18.33
C VAL A 291 13.30 17.95 -19.49
N LEU A 292 12.05 17.52 -19.32
CA LEU A 292 11.32 16.81 -20.37
C LEU A 292 11.27 17.60 -21.71
N PRO A 293 11.04 18.94 -21.70
CA PRO A 293 11.03 19.73 -22.93
C PRO A 293 12.41 19.84 -23.58
N GLU A 294 13.49 19.88 -22.77
CA GLU A 294 14.87 19.94 -23.28
C GLU A 294 15.28 18.60 -23.91
N ILE A 295 14.94 17.47 -23.28
CA ILE A 295 15.18 16.12 -23.83
C ILE A 295 14.40 15.94 -25.14
N THR A 296 13.12 16.32 -25.19
CA THR A 296 12.27 16.17 -26.39
C THR A 296 12.83 16.99 -27.56
N ARG A 297 13.38 18.17 -27.30
CA ARG A 297 14.03 19.02 -28.33
C ARG A 297 15.34 18.43 -28.84
N LEU A 298 16.05 17.67 -28.01
CA LEU A 298 17.31 17.04 -28.39
C LEU A 298 17.12 15.62 -28.94
N GLN A 299 15.97 15.00 -28.74
CA GLN A 299 15.68 13.64 -29.22
C GLN A 299 15.99 13.51 -30.72
N SER A 300 15.56 14.47 -31.55
CA SER A 300 15.90 14.48 -32.99
C SER A 300 17.40 14.55 -33.27
N ARG A 301 18.17 15.33 -32.49
CA ARG A 301 19.63 15.45 -32.63
C ARG A 301 20.39 14.24 -32.09
N ILE A 302 19.89 13.62 -31.03
CA ILE A 302 20.44 12.41 -30.43
C ILE A 302 20.27 11.25 -31.42
N TYR A 303 19.10 11.11 -32.04
CA TYR A 303 18.86 10.11 -33.08
C TYR A 303 19.65 10.36 -34.38
N GLU A 304 19.95 11.62 -34.73
CA GLU A 304 20.80 11.95 -35.90
C GLU A 304 22.30 11.75 -35.63
N LYS A 305 22.79 12.03 -34.41
CA LYS A 305 24.23 11.93 -34.06
C LYS A 305 24.63 10.56 -33.51
N LEU A 306 23.77 9.86 -32.77
CA LEU A 306 23.99 8.46 -32.44
C LEU A 306 23.52 7.62 -33.62
N ASP A 307 24.47 7.24 -34.47
CA ASP A 307 24.26 6.25 -35.53
C ASP A 307 24.06 4.86 -34.91
N LEU A 308 22.89 4.66 -34.27
CA LEU A 308 22.48 3.45 -33.58
C LEU A 308 22.52 2.22 -34.51
N GLN A 309 22.38 2.42 -35.82
CA GLN A 309 22.51 1.36 -36.82
C GLN A 309 23.94 0.85 -37.02
N ASN A 310 24.96 1.67 -36.71
CA ASN A 310 26.37 1.27 -36.81
C ASN A 310 26.89 0.67 -35.50
N LEU A 311 26.34 1.04 -34.34
CA LEU A 311 26.68 0.44 -33.04
C LEU A 311 26.22 -1.03 -32.91
N MET A 312 25.16 -1.43 -33.61
CA MET A 312 24.64 -2.81 -33.59
C MET A 312 25.34 -3.77 -34.57
N LYS A 313 26.25 -3.30 -35.42
CA LYS A 313 26.88 -4.13 -36.47
C LYS A 313 28.18 -4.81 -36.06
N ASP A 314 28.80 -4.43 -34.96
CA ASP A 314 30.10 -4.97 -34.56
C ASP A 314 30.16 -5.26 -33.05
N PRO A 315 29.78 -6.48 -32.61
CA PRO A 315 29.74 -6.87 -31.20
C PRO A 315 31.13 -6.97 -30.54
N PHE A 316 32.22 -6.75 -31.29
CA PHE A 316 33.60 -6.92 -30.82
C PHE A 316 34.45 -5.64 -30.88
N ALA A 317 33.84 -4.46 -31.06
CA ALA A 317 34.54 -3.19 -30.90
C ALA A 317 34.73 -2.87 -29.41
N GLU A 318 35.69 -3.54 -28.77
CA GLU A 318 36.01 -3.50 -27.33
C GLU A 318 36.51 -2.14 -26.79
N ASP A 319 36.48 -1.04 -27.55
CA ASP A 319 37.11 0.21 -27.10
C ASP A 319 36.49 1.50 -27.67
N LYS A 320 35.17 1.54 -27.79
CA LYS A 320 34.46 2.81 -28.01
C LYS A 320 33.46 3.03 -26.90
N ASN A 321 33.92 3.77 -25.88
CA ASN A 321 33.02 4.59 -25.08
C ASN A 321 32.16 5.38 -26.09
N PRO A 322 30.82 5.20 -26.14
CA PRO A 322 30.00 5.94 -27.08
C PRO A 322 30.28 7.43 -26.86
N ASP A 323 30.23 8.26 -27.89
CA ASP A 323 30.47 9.70 -27.79
C ASP A 323 29.33 10.45 -27.03
N TRP A 324 28.80 9.89 -25.94
CA TRP A 324 27.78 10.53 -25.10
C TRP A 324 28.29 11.86 -24.55
N GLU A 325 29.54 11.88 -24.10
CA GLU A 325 30.23 13.09 -23.62
C GLU A 325 30.25 14.22 -24.68
N ASN A 326 30.42 13.87 -25.95
CA ASN A 326 30.45 14.83 -27.07
C ASN A 326 29.04 15.32 -27.48
N VAL A 327 27.99 14.51 -27.30
CA VAL A 327 26.59 14.92 -27.56
C VAL A 327 26.08 15.91 -26.51
N PHE A 328 26.51 15.73 -25.25
CA PHE A 328 26.16 16.62 -24.14
C PHE A 328 27.10 17.83 -23.99
N HIS A 329 28.28 17.82 -24.63
CA HIS A 329 29.22 18.94 -24.67
C HIS A 329 28.59 20.23 -25.25
N ASP A 330 27.64 20.10 -26.18
CA ASP A 330 26.88 21.21 -26.78
C ASP A 330 25.74 21.72 -25.87
N THR A 331 25.41 21.01 -24.77
CA THR A 331 24.33 21.33 -23.82
C THR A 331 24.71 21.06 -22.36
N PRO A 332 25.74 21.75 -21.81
CA PRO A 332 26.22 21.52 -20.45
C PRO A 332 25.13 21.76 -19.38
N THR A 333 24.16 22.63 -19.67
CA THR A 333 23.00 22.87 -18.81
C THR A 333 22.11 21.65 -18.63
N LEU A 334 21.95 20.82 -19.68
CA LEU A 334 21.14 19.60 -19.60
C LEU A 334 21.91 18.47 -18.90
N TYR A 335 23.23 18.35 -19.15
CA TYR A 335 24.08 17.39 -18.45
C TYR A 335 24.05 17.61 -16.94
N ASN A 336 24.26 18.85 -16.50
CA ASN A 336 24.21 19.22 -15.09
C ASN A 336 22.83 18.95 -14.47
N LYS A 337 21.74 19.18 -15.22
CA LYS A 337 20.38 18.83 -14.78
C LYS A 337 20.21 17.31 -14.69
N LEU A 338 20.62 16.54 -15.70
CA LEU A 338 20.50 15.08 -15.69
C LEU A 338 21.33 14.44 -14.57
N GLU A 339 22.52 14.96 -14.29
CA GLU A 339 23.34 14.57 -13.15
C GLU A 339 22.66 14.94 -11.82
N GLU A 340 22.14 16.17 -11.68
CA GLU A 340 21.35 16.60 -10.52
C GLU A 340 20.11 15.69 -10.32
N PHE A 341 19.41 15.31 -11.39
CA PHE A 341 18.25 14.41 -11.32
C PHE A 341 18.64 12.96 -11.00
N SER A 342 19.77 12.48 -11.54
CA SER A 342 20.30 11.16 -11.20
C SER A 342 20.75 11.13 -9.73
N MET A 343 21.35 12.21 -9.22
CA MET A 343 21.68 12.35 -7.80
C MET A 343 20.41 12.42 -6.94
N LEU A 344 19.41 13.21 -7.31
CA LEU A 344 18.11 13.25 -6.61
C LEU A 344 17.42 11.88 -6.59
N GLN A 345 17.53 11.10 -7.67
CA GLN A 345 17.03 9.73 -7.75
C GLN A 345 17.82 8.77 -6.86
N LEU A 346 19.16 8.86 -6.86
CA LEU A 346 20.04 8.08 -5.97
C LEU A 346 19.85 8.44 -4.49
N GLU A 347 19.50 9.70 -4.22
CA GLU A 347 19.11 10.17 -2.90
C GLU A 347 17.70 9.72 -2.51
N GLY A 348 16.95 9.03 -3.38
CA GLY A 348 15.64 8.45 -3.08
C GLY A 348 14.45 9.36 -3.36
N GLY A 349 14.63 10.45 -4.12
CA GLY A 349 13.52 11.21 -4.69
C GLY A 349 12.82 10.41 -5.79
N ASP A 350 11.49 10.39 -5.78
CA ASP A 350 10.70 9.73 -6.83
C ASP A 350 10.61 10.64 -8.06
N VAL A 351 11.63 10.55 -8.93
CA VAL A 351 11.71 11.33 -10.18
C VAL A 351 10.78 10.74 -11.26
N PHE A 352 10.28 9.52 -11.07
CA PHE A 352 9.52 8.77 -12.07
C PHE A 352 8.00 8.89 -11.95
N MET A 353 7.48 9.34 -10.81
CA MET A 353 6.04 9.50 -10.60
C MET A 353 5.37 10.33 -11.71
N GLY A 354 6.02 11.40 -12.19
CA GLY A 354 5.50 12.24 -13.27
C GLY A 354 5.69 11.67 -14.68
N THR A 355 6.82 11.02 -14.96
CA THR A 355 7.13 10.50 -16.31
C THR A 355 6.32 9.24 -16.62
N PHE A 356 6.10 8.39 -15.61
CA PHE A 356 5.29 7.18 -15.74
C PHE A 356 3.82 7.38 -15.34
N SER A 357 3.41 8.54 -14.80
CA SER A 357 1.98 8.83 -14.56
C SER A 357 1.13 8.63 -15.82
N MET A 358 1.67 9.02 -16.98
CA MET A 358 1.05 8.78 -18.29
C MET A 358 0.93 7.28 -18.61
N LEU A 359 1.80 6.44 -18.08
CA LEU A 359 1.85 4.98 -18.24
C LEU A 359 1.10 4.23 -17.12
N LYS A 360 0.31 4.91 -16.29
CA LYS A 360 -0.58 4.26 -15.29
C LYS A 360 -2.01 4.08 -15.80
N HIS A 361 -2.25 4.27 -17.11
CA HIS A 361 -3.52 4.01 -17.79
C HIS A 361 -3.76 2.53 -18.12
N PHE A 362 -2.82 1.62 -17.81
CA PHE A 362 -2.98 0.20 -18.13
C PHE A 362 -4.07 -0.43 -17.25
N ASP A 363 -4.85 -1.36 -17.82
CA ASP A 363 -5.92 -2.06 -17.10
C ASP A 363 -5.43 -2.74 -15.82
N PHE A 364 -4.15 -3.13 -15.78
CA PHE A 364 -3.48 -3.63 -14.59
C PHE A 364 -3.67 -2.72 -13.37
N PHE A 365 -3.66 -1.40 -13.53
CA PHE A 365 -3.80 -0.44 -12.42
C PHE A 365 -5.25 -0.03 -12.13
N HIS A 366 -6.24 -0.56 -12.86
CA HIS A 366 -7.64 -0.44 -12.47
C HIS A 366 -7.93 -1.19 -11.18
N GLU A 367 -7.17 -2.27 -10.93
CA GLU A 367 -7.25 -3.01 -9.67
C GLU A 367 -6.36 -2.38 -8.60
N ILE A 368 -6.97 -1.98 -7.49
CA ILE A 368 -6.25 -1.28 -6.41
C ILE A 368 -5.14 -2.14 -5.79
N SER A 369 -5.33 -3.47 -5.70
CA SER A 369 -4.34 -4.40 -5.17
C SER A 369 -3.02 -4.32 -5.93
N ASN A 370 -3.06 -4.05 -7.24
CA ASN A 370 -1.89 -4.04 -8.10
C ASN A 370 -0.99 -2.83 -7.86
N TRP A 371 -1.48 -1.75 -7.25
CA TRP A 371 -0.65 -0.64 -6.78
C TRP A 371 0.25 -1.02 -5.62
N PHE A 372 -0.15 -2.05 -4.86
CA PHE A 372 0.58 -2.55 -3.70
C PHE A 372 1.30 -3.87 -3.99
N LEU A 373 1.14 -4.46 -5.18
CA LEU A 373 1.82 -5.67 -5.56
C LEU A 373 3.33 -5.39 -5.73
N PRO A 374 4.23 -6.04 -4.98
CA PRO A 374 5.65 -5.96 -5.26
C PRO A 374 5.95 -6.51 -6.65
N PHE A 375 6.96 -5.97 -7.32
CA PHE A 375 7.40 -6.54 -8.58
C PHE A 375 8.07 -7.89 -8.35
N TYR A 376 7.63 -8.91 -9.09
CA TYR A 376 8.25 -10.23 -9.17
C TYR A 376 8.21 -10.70 -10.61
N LYS A 377 9.31 -11.29 -11.09
CA LYS A 377 9.49 -11.63 -12.51
C LYS A 377 8.54 -12.72 -12.98
N GLU A 378 8.09 -13.59 -12.07
CA GLU A 378 7.17 -14.69 -12.38
C GLU A 378 5.73 -14.21 -12.62
N ASN A 379 5.43 -12.92 -12.42
CA ASN A 379 4.10 -12.38 -12.64
C ASN A 379 3.63 -12.63 -14.08
N SER A 380 2.41 -13.16 -14.20
CA SER A 380 1.73 -13.48 -15.47
C SER A 380 1.76 -12.31 -16.46
N ARG A 381 1.41 -11.11 -16.01
CA ARG A 381 1.34 -9.90 -16.83
C ARG A 381 2.71 -9.44 -17.29
N VAL A 382 3.75 -9.64 -16.48
CA VAL A 382 5.14 -9.36 -16.85
C VAL A 382 5.62 -10.34 -17.92
N LYS A 383 5.42 -11.64 -17.71
CA LYS A 383 5.75 -12.68 -18.70
C LYS A 383 5.05 -12.45 -20.04
N GLU A 384 3.75 -12.15 -20.02
CA GLU A 384 2.97 -11.88 -21.24
C GLU A 384 3.37 -10.58 -21.94
N ALA A 385 3.83 -9.57 -21.19
CA ALA A 385 4.27 -8.31 -21.78
C ALA A 385 5.67 -8.40 -22.39
N LEU A 386 6.52 -9.27 -21.82
CA LEU A 386 7.89 -9.49 -22.27
C LEU A 386 8.05 -10.71 -23.19
N ALA A 387 6.98 -11.44 -23.51
CA ALA A 387 7.02 -12.57 -24.43
C ALA A 387 7.32 -12.08 -25.86
N ILE A 388 8.61 -11.89 -26.17
CA ILE A 388 9.14 -11.63 -27.50
C ILE A 388 9.67 -12.95 -28.02
N GLU A 389 9.10 -13.43 -29.13
CA GLU A 389 9.37 -14.79 -29.67
C GLU A 389 10.82 -15.04 -30.06
N GLU A 390 11.60 -13.99 -30.36
CA GLU A 390 12.96 -14.10 -30.90
C GLU A 390 14.08 -14.18 -29.82
N ASP A 391 13.85 -13.79 -28.55
CA ASP A 391 14.92 -13.80 -27.51
C ASP A 391 14.41 -13.93 -26.06
N ARG A 392 13.98 -15.13 -25.66
CA ARG A 392 13.52 -15.41 -24.27
C ARG A 392 14.62 -15.19 -23.22
N GLU A 393 15.88 -15.43 -23.57
CA GLU A 393 17.00 -15.33 -22.63
C GLU A 393 17.28 -13.87 -22.26
N MET A 394 17.21 -12.95 -23.23
CA MET A 394 17.30 -11.51 -22.99
C MET A 394 16.12 -10.99 -22.15
N THR A 395 14.90 -11.49 -22.39
CA THR A 395 13.71 -11.05 -21.65
C THR A 395 13.74 -11.48 -20.18
N ASP A 396 14.23 -12.69 -19.91
CA ASP A 396 14.40 -13.18 -18.53
C ASP A 396 15.49 -12.39 -17.79
N LYS A 397 16.62 -12.11 -18.46
CA LYS A 397 17.68 -11.26 -17.91
C LYS A 397 17.21 -9.84 -17.61
N LEU A 398 16.36 -9.27 -18.47
CA LEU A 398 15.76 -7.96 -18.25
C LEU A 398 14.81 -7.97 -17.04
N ALA A 399 13.92 -8.97 -16.94
CA ALA A 399 13.03 -9.11 -15.79
C ALA A 399 13.80 -9.30 -14.47
N GLU A 400 14.87 -10.09 -14.47
CA GLU A 400 15.77 -10.26 -13.32
C GLU A 400 16.52 -8.98 -12.96
N GLY A 401 17.00 -8.23 -13.97
CA GLY A 401 17.64 -6.94 -13.78
C GLY A 401 16.70 -5.92 -13.15
N LEU A 402 15.44 -5.88 -13.60
CA LEU A 402 14.40 -5.03 -13.03
C LEU A 402 14.05 -5.43 -11.60
N GLU A 403 13.93 -6.73 -11.31
CA GLU A 403 13.64 -7.22 -9.96
C GLU A 403 14.73 -6.77 -8.97
N LYS A 404 16.00 -6.92 -9.33
CA LYS A 404 17.17 -6.51 -8.51
C LYS A 404 17.40 -5.00 -8.45
N SER A 405 16.86 -4.24 -9.41
CA SER A 405 17.05 -2.79 -9.47
C SER A 405 16.35 -2.08 -8.30
N ILE A 406 17.11 -1.25 -7.60
CA ILE A 406 16.60 -0.34 -6.55
C ILE A 406 16.19 1.03 -7.09
N LEU A 407 16.47 1.30 -8.37
CA LEU A 407 16.31 2.62 -8.98
C LEU A 407 14.87 2.95 -9.38
N MET A 408 14.00 1.94 -9.47
CA MET A 408 12.60 2.06 -9.85
C MET A 408 11.68 1.50 -8.76
N CYS A 409 10.55 2.15 -8.54
CA CYS A 409 9.51 1.61 -7.66
C CYS A 409 8.77 0.44 -8.35
N ASN A 410 8.07 -0.39 -7.56
CA ASN A 410 7.38 -1.58 -8.09
C ASN A 410 6.35 -1.24 -9.19
N SER A 411 5.56 -0.18 -9.01
CA SER A 411 4.56 0.21 -10.02
C SER A 411 5.24 0.64 -11.33
N ASP A 412 6.38 1.31 -11.26
CA ASP A 412 7.08 1.76 -12.46
C ASP A 412 7.72 0.58 -13.20
N LYS A 413 8.22 -0.44 -12.48
CA LYS A 413 8.69 -1.69 -13.09
C LYS A 413 7.56 -2.38 -13.85
N TYR A 414 6.35 -2.45 -13.29
CA TYR A 414 5.18 -2.97 -14.02
C TYR A 414 4.81 -2.12 -15.23
N SER A 415 4.71 -0.80 -15.08
CA SER A 415 4.43 0.12 -16.20
C SER A 415 5.47 0.00 -17.32
N PHE A 416 6.75 -0.17 -16.97
CA PHE A 416 7.82 -0.36 -17.94
C PHE A 416 7.59 -1.64 -18.75
N CYS A 417 7.42 -2.80 -18.09
CA CYS A 417 7.17 -4.08 -18.76
C CYS A 417 5.93 -4.02 -19.65
N LEU A 418 4.82 -3.45 -19.16
CA LEU A 418 3.57 -3.32 -19.93
C LEU A 418 3.71 -2.39 -21.15
N ASN A 419 4.60 -1.41 -21.08
CA ASN A 419 4.88 -0.51 -22.19
C ASN A 419 5.78 -1.15 -23.26
N VAL A 420 6.70 -2.05 -22.89
CA VAL A 420 7.56 -2.79 -23.86
C VAL A 420 6.71 -3.48 -24.93
N LYS A 421 5.56 -4.07 -24.54
CA LYS A 421 4.60 -4.67 -25.48
C LYS A 421 4.06 -3.68 -26.54
N ARG A 422 4.01 -2.39 -26.23
CA ARG A 422 3.47 -1.32 -27.09
C ARG A 422 4.55 -0.58 -27.89
N MET A 423 5.84 -0.84 -27.66
CA MET A 423 6.91 -0.19 -28.42
C MET A 423 6.97 -0.69 -29.88
N PRO A 424 7.34 0.14 -30.86
CA PRO A 424 7.59 -0.30 -32.23
C PRO A 424 8.68 -1.38 -32.29
N GLU A 425 8.61 -2.33 -33.23
CA GLU A 425 9.59 -3.45 -33.35
C GLU A 425 11.05 -2.97 -33.45
N VAL A 426 11.28 -1.80 -34.04
CA VAL A 426 12.61 -1.19 -34.18
C VAL A 426 13.22 -0.78 -32.83
N GLN A 427 12.39 -0.54 -31.80
CA GLN A 427 12.80 -0.21 -30.43
C GLN A 427 12.74 -1.43 -29.49
N ARG A 428 12.20 -2.57 -29.96
CA ARG A 428 12.13 -3.83 -29.22
C ARG A 428 13.34 -4.75 -29.47
N ARG A 429 14.19 -4.42 -30.44
CA ARG A 429 15.41 -5.17 -30.81
C ARG A 429 16.65 -4.64 -30.12
#